data_AF-A0A0P7W7I1-F1
#
_entry.id   AF-A0A0P7W7I1-F1
#
_cell.length_a   1.000
_cell.length_b   1.000
_cell.length_c   1.000
_cell.angle_alpha   90.00
_cell.angle_beta   90.00
_cell.angle_gamma   90.00
#
_symmetry.space_group_name_H-M   'P 1'
#
loop_
_entity.id
_entity.type
_entity.pdbx_description
1 polymer ?
#
loop_
_entity_poly.entity_id
_entity_poly.type
_entity_poly.pdbx_seq_one_letter_code
_entity_poly.pdbx_strand_id
1 'polypeptide(L)'
;MTVDYRTVQGTAETGSDFTGLDGTLTFEAGETTKWINVQTLRDDIDETDEALELILSDPSGAVLAGGASELAAVGWILDDDGAPEDRAIYAPDVSVPEGDSGTAPAVFDLRLSRPSETDVDVTYNTADLTARAGDDYTESSGTLTFAPGQTSATAFVPVIGNTEDEPSSREFLLNFAPDTSQVFSGTGFSATGTILDDDVPNASPTGSVEIVGDAIEGETLTADTSTLEDANGLGTLSFQWLRDDTPISGATSSSYEATTADVGNTLQLRVSYTDGDGYSESVTSEATEPVAGPDVDITLSGRVSDLQGDAMDGVTLSLQAEGLPDQTATSDASGAFDFTLAEGTGGRLEATRPLEPATEREITTDDALDVLRLAVNLDPGFGPATPQNYIAADIDGDARVTAGDALEILRTAIGLDGDHAPRWVFLDAETDWDSVVQDDGSIAYEEGIEFAPLSGAVDLAMTGILVGNMEAT
;
A
#
# COMPACT_ATOMS: atom_id res chain seq x y z
N MET A 1 22.04 -38.41 29.48
CA MET A 1 21.09 -38.38 28.35
C MET A 1 19.96 -39.34 28.68
N THR A 2 18.75 -39.07 28.22
CA THR A 2 17.60 -39.97 28.40
C THR A 2 16.93 -40.28 27.07
N VAL A 3 16.22 -41.39 27.01
CA VAL A 3 15.34 -41.75 25.89
C VAL A 3 14.21 -42.60 26.45
N ASP A 4 12.98 -42.32 26.05
CA ASP A 4 11.82 -43.10 26.45
C ASP A 4 11.70 -44.33 25.55
N TYR A 5 11.12 -45.40 26.08
CA TYR A 5 10.89 -46.63 25.34
C TYR A 5 9.53 -47.21 25.69
N ARG A 6 8.90 -47.87 24.71
CA ARG A 6 7.66 -48.63 24.91
C ARG A 6 7.59 -49.81 23.97
N THR A 7 6.98 -50.91 24.42
CA THR A 7 6.58 -52.01 23.54
C THR A 7 5.25 -51.72 22.87
N VAL A 8 5.14 -52.01 21.58
CA VAL A 8 3.90 -51.91 20.81
C VAL A 8 3.57 -53.29 20.24
N GLN A 9 2.27 -53.57 20.15
CA GLN A 9 1.77 -54.82 19.58
C GLN A 9 2.05 -54.85 18.08
N GLY A 10 2.61 -55.96 17.61
CA GLY A 10 2.64 -56.30 16.19
C GLY A 10 1.58 -57.34 15.92
N THR A 11 2.01 -58.56 15.57
CA THR A 11 1.12 -59.73 15.60
C THR A 11 1.03 -60.38 16.98
N ALA A 12 2.01 -60.12 17.87
CA ALA A 12 1.93 -60.49 19.28
C ALA A 12 1.03 -59.50 20.04
N GLU A 13 0.10 -60.03 20.83
CA GLU A 13 -0.84 -59.32 21.69
C GLU A 13 -0.32 -59.17 23.14
N THR A 14 -0.49 -57.97 23.71
CA THR A 14 -0.14 -57.73 25.11
C THR A 14 -1.09 -58.45 26.05
N GLY A 15 -0.54 -59.21 26.99
CA GLY A 15 -1.30 -59.98 27.99
C GLY A 15 -1.64 -61.40 27.54
N SER A 16 -1.51 -61.71 26.25
CA SER A 16 -1.47 -63.07 25.73
C SER A 16 -0.02 -63.54 25.61
N ASP A 17 0.80 -62.81 24.85
CA ASP A 17 2.09 -63.33 24.36
C ASP A 17 3.27 -62.61 25.02
N PHE A 18 3.07 -61.36 25.46
CA PHE A 18 4.06 -60.63 26.26
C PHE A 18 3.42 -59.66 27.27
N THR A 19 4.21 -59.28 28.27
CA THR A 19 3.85 -58.20 29.19
C THR A 19 4.33 -56.86 28.62
N GLY A 20 3.38 -55.95 28.38
CA GLY A 20 3.67 -54.60 27.90
C GLY A 20 4.59 -53.85 28.85
N LEU A 21 5.50 -53.06 28.28
CA LEU A 21 6.55 -52.39 29.02
C LEU A 21 6.79 -51.00 28.43
N ASP A 22 6.84 -49.99 29.30
CA ASP A 22 7.26 -48.63 29.00
C ASP A 22 8.20 -48.09 30.09
N GLY A 23 8.98 -47.07 29.75
CA GLY A 23 9.83 -46.37 30.71
C GLY A 23 10.87 -45.45 30.06
N THR A 24 11.81 -44.95 30.87
CA THR A 24 12.89 -44.07 30.42
C THR A 24 14.24 -44.73 30.66
N LEU A 25 15.06 -44.86 29.63
CA LEU A 25 16.47 -45.21 29.75
C LEU A 25 17.29 -43.95 30.08
N THR A 26 18.06 -43.99 31.16
CA THR A 26 19.03 -42.92 31.49
C THR A 26 20.44 -43.44 31.30
N PHE A 27 21.22 -42.82 30.42
CA PHE A 27 22.65 -43.08 30.27
C PHE A 27 23.45 -42.04 31.05
N GLU A 28 24.21 -42.53 32.02
CA GLU A 28 25.17 -41.77 32.79
C GLU A 28 26.42 -41.44 31.98
N ALA A 29 27.23 -40.51 32.48
CA ALA A 29 28.46 -40.10 31.80
C ALA A 29 29.40 -41.31 31.58
N GLY A 30 29.70 -41.59 30.30
CA GLY A 30 30.56 -42.69 29.88
C GLY A 30 29.84 -44.02 29.64
N GLU A 31 28.54 -44.13 29.91
CA GLU A 31 27.75 -45.29 29.52
C GLU A 31 27.32 -45.20 28.05
N THR A 32 27.47 -46.30 27.31
CA THR A 32 27.10 -46.39 25.88
C THR A 32 26.10 -47.50 25.60
N THR A 33 25.66 -48.25 26.61
CA THR A 33 24.78 -49.41 26.44
C THR A 33 23.85 -49.58 27.64
N LYS A 34 22.58 -49.83 27.37
CA LYS A 34 21.54 -50.21 28.34
C LYS A 34 20.76 -51.41 27.79
N TRP A 35 20.11 -52.13 28.70
CA TRP A 35 19.30 -53.30 28.39
C TRP A 35 17.84 -53.02 28.74
N ILE A 36 16.94 -53.38 27.83
CA ILE A 36 15.50 -53.46 28.06
C ILE A 36 15.15 -54.95 28.08
N ASN A 37 14.43 -55.39 29.11
CA ASN A 37 14.02 -56.78 29.24
C ASN A 37 12.50 -56.85 29.08
N VAL A 38 12.04 -57.39 27.96
CA VAL A 38 10.61 -57.65 27.71
C VAL A 38 10.31 -59.08 28.15
N GLN A 39 9.25 -59.25 28.95
CA GLN A 39 8.84 -60.56 29.44
C GLN A 39 7.83 -61.19 28.47
N THR A 40 8.17 -62.34 27.90
CA THR A 40 7.23 -63.17 27.14
C THR A 40 6.37 -63.99 28.10
N LEU A 41 5.17 -64.33 27.62
CA LEU A 41 4.23 -65.22 28.27
C LEU A 41 4.27 -66.53 27.50
N ARG A 42 4.27 -67.64 28.22
CA ARG A 42 4.38 -68.98 27.64
C ARG A 42 3.08 -69.72 27.89
N ASP A 43 2.64 -70.47 26.90
CA ASP A 43 1.66 -71.54 27.09
C ASP A 43 2.07 -72.85 26.39
N ASP A 44 1.11 -73.59 25.86
CA ASP A 44 1.28 -74.89 25.17
C ASP A 44 0.41 -74.92 23.87
N ILE A 45 0.04 -73.75 23.32
CA ILE A 45 -0.79 -73.59 22.12
C ILE A 45 0.13 -73.45 20.91
N ASP A 46 -0.14 -74.20 19.85
CA ASP A 46 0.56 -74.11 18.56
C ASP A 46 0.14 -72.81 17.84
N GLU A 47 1.04 -71.83 17.82
CA GLU A 47 0.86 -70.51 17.22
C GLU A 47 1.88 -70.25 16.10
N THR A 48 1.63 -69.25 15.25
CA THR A 48 2.67 -68.77 14.33
C THR A 48 3.72 -67.97 15.10
N ASP A 49 4.94 -67.78 14.59
CA ASP A 49 5.87 -66.80 15.18
C ASP A 49 5.23 -65.39 15.16
N GLU A 50 5.45 -64.61 16.22
CA GLU A 50 4.78 -63.33 16.39
C GLU A 50 5.75 -62.17 16.56
N ALA A 51 5.42 -61.05 15.91
CA ALA A 51 6.19 -59.83 16.00
C ALA A 51 5.67 -58.93 17.12
N LEU A 52 6.59 -58.33 17.87
CA LEU A 52 6.34 -57.13 18.67
C LEU A 52 7.30 -56.02 18.25
N GLU A 53 6.94 -54.78 18.55
CA GLU A 53 7.79 -53.64 18.31
C GLU A 53 8.32 -53.03 19.61
N LEU A 54 9.56 -52.56 19.59
CA LEU A 54 10.11 -51.67 20.61
C LEU A 54 10.33 -50.31 19.98
N ILE A 55 9.62 -49.29 20.47
CA ILE A 55 9.74 -47.91 20.04
C ILE A 55 10.61 -47.14 21.03
N LEU A 56 11.56 -46.36 20.52
CA LEU A 56 12.29 -45.32 21.24
C LEU A 56 11.76 -43.94 20.85
N SER A 57 11.47 -43.08 21.83
CA SER A 57 10.96 -41.72 21.62
C SER A 57 11.60 -40.72 22.59
N ASP A 58 11.31 -39.42 22.38
CA ASP A 58 11.61 -38.33 23.33
C ASP A 58 13.07 -38.29 23.84
N PRO A 59 14.09 -38.31 22.96
CA PRO A 59 15.47 -38.24 23.39
C PRO A 59 15.79 -36.88 24.05
N SER A 60 16.49 -36.90 25.19
CA SER A 60 16.99 -35.69 25.85
C SER A 60 18.52 -35.70 25.95
N GLY A 61 19.14 -34.66 25.38
CA GLY A 61 20.60 -34.53 25.28
C GLY A 61 21.23 -35.47 24.26
N ALA A 62 20.44 -35.96 23.29
CA ALA A 62 20.82 -36.78 22.15
C ALA A 62 19.84 -36.55 21.00
N VAL A 63 20.12 -37.11 19.83
CA VAL A 63 19.20 -37.18 18.69
C VAL A 63 19.08 -38.64 18.25
N LEU A 64 17.90 -39.06 17.83
CA LEU A 64 17.74 -40.37 17.20
C LEU A 64 18.41 -40.35 15.81
N ALA A 65 18.82 -41.52 15.35
CA ALA A 65 19.48 -41.66 14.05
C ALA A 65 18.58 -41.10 12.93
N GLY A 66 19.17 -40.34 12.00
CA GLY A 66 18.42 -39.72 10.90
C GLY A 66 17.50 -38.55 11.31
N GLY A 67 17.52 -38.11 12.57
CA GLY A 67 16.63 -37.04 13.05
C GLY A 67 15.18 -37.47 13.24
N ALA A 68 14.91 -38.78 13.22
CA ALA A 68 13.57 -39.33 13.40
C ALA A 68 12.97 -38.94 14.76
N SER A 69 11.65 -38.76 14.80
CA SER A 69 10.88 -38.54 16.03
C SER A 69 10.79 -39.82 16.89
N GLU A 70 10.72 -40.97 16.23
CA GLU A 70 10.72 -42.29 16.85
C GLU A 70 11.61 -43.28 16.08
N LEU A 71 12.16 -44.28 16.77
CA LEU A 71 12.81 -45.45 16.14
C LEU A 71 12.13 -46.73 16.58
N ALA A 72 11.72 -47.54 15.62
CA ALA A 72 11.14 -48.86 15.87
C ALA A 72 12.15 -49.98 15.63
N ALA A 73 12.05 -51.04 16.44
CA ALA A 73 12.76 -52.29 16.23
C ALA A 73 11.81 -53.47 16.40
N VAL A 74 11.83 -54.39 15.44
CA VAL A 74 11.03 -55.62 15.47
C VAL A 74 11.72 -56.69 16.32
N GLY A 75 11.01 -57.21 17.31
CA GLY A 75 11.33 -58.42 18.06
C GLY A 75 10.39 -59.57 17.69
N TRP A 76 10.87 -60.81 17.83
CA TRP A 76 10.09 -62.01 17.54
C TRP A 76 9.91 -62.86 18.80
N ILE A 77 8.67 -63.27 19.04
CA ILE A 77 8.32 -64.39 19.92
C ILE A 77 8.24 -65.61 19.02
N LEU A 78 9.07 -66.61 19.30
CA LEU A 78 9.17 -67.82 18.48
C LEU A 78 8.38 -68.94 19.14
N ASP A 79 7.43 -69.53 18.42
CA ASP A 79 6.64 -70.66 18.91
C ASP A 79 7.54 -71.89 19.17
N ASP A 80 7.27 -72.59 20.28
CA ASP A 80 7.93 -73.85 20.67
C ASP A 80 6.99 -75.04 20.90
N ASP A 81 5.70 -74.91 20.58
CA ASP A 81 4.65 -75.87 20.91
C ASP A 81 4.07 -76.60 19.69
N GLY A 82 4.49 -76.20 18.48
CA GLY A 82 3.98 -76.63 17.18
C GLY A 82 4.87 -77.47 16.25
N ALA A 83 4.51 -77.45 14.96
CA ALA A 83 5.34 -77.97 13.88
C ALA A 83 6.56 -77.05 13.65
N PRO A 84 7.68 -77.52 13.08
CA PRO A 84 8.91 -76.69 13.04
C PRO A 84 8.86 -75.45 12.12
N GLU A 85 7.74 -75.17 11.44
CA GLU A 85 7.64 -74.13 10.41
C GLU A 85 6.58 -73.08 10.72
N ASP A 86 6.83 -72.26 11.75
CA ASP A 86 5.93 -71.16 12.17
C ASP A 86 6.39 -69.79 11.64
N ARG A 87 7.15 -69.79 10.54
CA ARG A 87 7.80 -68.58 10.03
C ARG A 87 6.79 -67.50 9.71
N ALA A 88 6.95 -66.34 10.31
CA ALA A 88 6.12 -65.16 10.06
C ALA A 88 6.89 -64.03 9.37
N ILE A 89 6.13 -63.09 8.82
CA ILE A 89 6.61 -61.84 8.22
C ILE A 89 5.93 -60.66 8.87
N TYR A 90 6.69 -59.58 9.09
CA TYR A 90 6.20 -58.35 9.67
C TYR A 90 6.93 -57.15 9.09
N ALA A 91 6.25 -56.01 9.00
CA ALA A 91 6.85 -54.73 8.63
C ALA A 91 6.35 -53.68 9.63
N PRO A 92 7.25 -52.92 10.28
CA PRO A 92 6.83 -51.84 11.16
C PRO A 92 6.27 -50.67 10.35
N ASP A 93 5.44 -49.86 11.00
CA ASP A 93 5.04 -48.56 10.48
C ASP A 93 6.25 -47.62 10.38
N VAL A 94 6.20 -46.66 9.46
CA VAL A 94 7.29 -45.71 9.23
C VAL A 94 6.75 -44.28 9.20
N SER A 95 7.56 -43.34 9.69
CA SER A 95 7.31 -41.91 9.51
C SER A 95 8.47 -41.25 8.76
N VAL A 96 8.15 -40.27 7.93
CA VAL A 96 9.12 -39.56 7.11
C VAL A 96 8.70 -38.10 6.97
N PRO A 97 9.63 -37.13 7.14
CA PRO A 97 9.38 -35.74 6.80
C PRO A 97 9.08 -35.58 5.30
N GLU A 98 8.12 -34.73 4.96
CA GLU A 98 7.71 -34.46 3.58
C GLU A 98 8.83 -33.80 2.77
N GLY A 99 9.42 -32.75 3.34
CA GLY A 99 10.49 -31.93 2.78
C GLY A 99 9.98 -30.93 1.74
N ASP A 100 10.74 -29.85 1.52
CA ASP A 100 10.29 -28.70 0.73
C ASP A 100 10.17 -28.95 -0.80
N SER A 101 10.83 -30.01 -1.31
CA SER A 101 10.86 -30.32 -2.75
C SER A 101 11.40 -31.71 -3.08
N GLY A 102 11.08 -32.20 -4.28
CA GLY A 102 11.63 -33.45 -4.79
C GLY A 102 10.99 -34.66 -4.12
N THR A 103 11.78 -35.68 -3.77
CA THR A 103 11.26 -36.84 -3.03
C THR A 103 12.18 -37.33 -1.92
N ALA A 104 11.58 -37.75 -0.80
CA ALA A 104 12.23 -38.44 0.31
C ALA A 104 11.77 -39.92 0.37
N PRO A 105 12.65 -40.89 0.63
CA PRO A 105 12.24 -42.29 0.67
C PRO A 105 11.63 -42.66 2.02
N ALA A 106 10.35 -43.08 2.04
CA ALA A 106 9.82 -43.90 3.11
C ALA A 106 10.39 -45.33 2.99
N VAL A 107 11.08 -45.80 4.03
CA VAL A 107 11.87 -47.04 4.01
C VAL A 107 11.22 -48.12 4.87
N PHE A 108 10.50 -49.05 4.26
CA PHE A 108 9.86 -50.16 4.97
C PHE A 108 10.80 -51.37 5.02
N ASP A 109 11.22 -51.77 6.22
CA ASP A 109 12.09 -52.93 6.44
C ASP A 109 11.25 -54.16 6.82
N LEU A 110 10.92 -54.99 5.82
CA LEU A 110 10.18 -56.23 6.02
C LEU A 110 11.09 -57.27 6.67
N ARG A 111 10.61 -57.91 7.73
CA ARG A 111 11.35 -58.89 8.53
C ARG A 111 10.71 -60.26 8.48
N LEU A 112 11.54 -61.31 8.39
CA LEU A 112 11.15 -62.69 8.67
C LEU A 112 11.59 -63.09 10.08
N SER A 113 10.76 -63.87 10.78
CA SER A 113 11.07 -64.40 12.11
C SER A 113 12.27 -65.35 12.11
N ARG A 114 12.39 -66.14 11.03
CA ARG A 114 13.44 -67.15 10.82
C ARG A 114 13.94 -67.04 9.36
N PRO A 115 15.18 -67.44 9.04
CA PRO A 115 15.69 -67.49 7.66
C PRO A 115 15.17 -68.70 6.89
N SER A 116 14.96 -68.55 5.57
CA SER A 116 14.56 -69.65 4.67
C SER A 116 15.77 -70.30 3.98
N GLU A 117 15.64 -71.57 3.57
CA GLU A 117 16.64 -72.26 2.74
C GLU A 117 16.46 -72.01 1.23
N THR A 118 15.30 -71.48 0.84
CA THR A 118 14.96 -71.08 -0.53
C THR A 118 14.55 -69.62 -0.56
N ASP A 119 14.51 -69.01 -1.75
CA ASP A 119 13.94 -67.69 -1.93
C ASP A 119 12.50 -67.64 -1.36
N VAL A 120 12.16 -66.52 -0.72
CA VAL A 120 10.80 -66.15 -0.33
C VAL A 120 10.46 -64.86 -1.04
N ASP A 121 9.51 -64.92 -1.97
CA ASP A 121 9.03 -63.77 -2.72
C ASP A 121 7.80 -63.16 -2.05
N VAL A 122 7.80 -61.83 -1.97
CA VAL A 122 6.73 -61.02 -1.37
C VAL A 122 6.36 -59.93 -2.36
N THR A 123 5.15 -59.96 -2.91
CA THR A 123 4.67 -58.84 -3.72
C THR A 123 4.21 -57.71 -2.81
N TYR A 124 4.35 -56.47 -3.26
CA TYR A 124 3.84 -55.31 -2.53
C TYR A 124 3.22 -54.29 -3.47
N ASN A 125 2.30 -53.48 -2.95
CA ASN A 125 1.76 -52.30 -3.59
C ASN A 125 1.35 -51.26 -2.54
N THR A 126 1.48 -49.99 -2.87
CA THR A 126 0.92 -48.90 -2.07
C THR A 126 -0.59 -48.80 -2.24
N ALA A 127 -1.28 -48.20 -1.27
CA ALA A 127 -2.67 -47.78 -1.38
C ALA A 127 -2.92 -46.51 -0.57
N ASP A 128 -3.79 -45.64 -1.07
CA ASP A 128 -4.13 -44.39 -0.38
C ASP A 128 -4.88 -44.62 0.93
N LEU A 129 -4.61 -43.75 1.92
CA LEU A 129 -5.54 -43.48 3.03
C LEU A 129 -5.93 -42.00 3.00
N THR A 130 -5.28 -41.18 3.83
CA THR A 130 -5.38 -39.71 3.82
C THR A 130 -4.41 -39.10 2.81
N ALA A 131 -3.22 -39.69 2.64
CA ALA A 131 -2.31 -39.40 1.54
C ALA A 131 -2.80 -40.01 0.22
N ARG A 132 -2.54 -39.32 -0.89
CA ARG A 132 -2.92 -39.63 -2.27
C ARG A 132 -1.69 -39.81 -3.14
N ALA A 133 -1.68 -40.90 -3.91
CA ALA A 133 -0.64 -41.13 -4.90
C ALA A 133 -0.63 -40.04 -5.99
N GLY A 134 0.55 -39.50 -6.29
CA GLY A 134 0.78 -38.43 -7.25
C GLY A 134 0.84 -37.04 -6.63
N ASP A 135 0.19 -36.85 -5.47
CA ASP A 135 0.21 -35.60 -4.71
C ASP A 135 1.21 -35.73 -3.55
N ASP A 136 1.00 -36.68 -2.63
CA ASP A 136 1.80 -36.83 -1.41
C ASP A 136 2.91 -37.88 -1.53
N TYR A 137 2.71 -38.91 -2.36
CA TYR A 137 3.70 -39.97 -2.57
C TYR A 137 3.60 -40.57 -3.98
N THR A 138 4.64 -41.27 -4.44
CA THR A 138 4.63 -41.97 -5.73
C THR A 138 4.13 -43.41 -5.55
N GLU A 139 3.07 -43.76 -6.26
CA GLU A 139 2.55 -45.14 -6.29
C GLU A 139 3.68 -46.13 -6.59
N SER A 140 3.84 -47.13 -5.72
CA SER A 140 4.94 -48.08 -5.77
C SER A 140 4.42 -49.50 -5.65
N SER A 141 4.90 -50.39 -6.51
CA SER A 141 4.60 -51.83 -6.45
C SER A 141 5.78 -52.66 -6.95
N GLY A 142 5.86 -53.92 -6.54
CA GLY A 142 6.95 -54.80 -6.94
C GLY A 142 6.94 -56.15 -6.24
N THR A 143 8.08 -56.84 -6.35
CA THR A 143 8.37 -58.09 -5.64
C THR A 143 9.68 -57.92 -4.88
N LEU A 144 9.64 -58.16 -3.58
CA LEU A 144 10.82 -58.28 -2.72
C LEU A 144 11.16 -59.76 -2.57
N THR A 145 12.44 -60.09 -2.64
CA THR A 145 12.93 -61.46 -2.45
C THR A 145 13.84 -61.52 -1.25
N PHE A 146 13.50 -62.37 -0.28
CA PHE A 146 14.43 -62.80 0.76
C PHE A 146 15.22 -63.99 0.22
N ALA A 147 16.51 -63.78 -0.09
CA ALA A 147 17.38 -64.86 -0.51
C ALA A 147 17.65 -65.85 0.65
N PRO A 148 18.12 -67.09 0.37
CA PRO A 148 18.39 -68.06 1.42
C PRO A 148 19.29 -67.49 2.52
N GLY A 149 18.85 -67.64 3.77
CA GLY A 149 19.54 -67.11 4.94
C GLY A 149 19.23 -65.66 5.31
N GLN A 150 18.50 -64.90 4.47
CA GLN A 150 18.10 -63.53 4.78
C GLN A 150 16.81 -63.48 5.60
N THR A 151 16.72 -62.48 6.48
CA THR A 151 15.54 -62.18 7.31
C THR A 151 15.08 -60.74 7.20
N SER A 152 15.67 -59.96 6.28
CA SER A 152 15.32 -58.56 6.04
C SER A 152 15.32 -58.26 4.54
N ALA A 153 14.29 -57.56 4.06
CA ALA A 153 14.22 -57.00 2.71
C ALA A 153 13.49 -55.66 2.76
N THR A 154 13.92 -54.69 1.96
CA THR A 154 13.46 -53.30 2.09
C THR A 154 12.64 -52.85 0.90
N ALA A 155 11.47 -52.25 1.14
CA ALA A 155 10.69 -51.51 0.15
C ALA A 155 10.98 -50.01 0.29
N PHE A 156 11.05 -49.30 -0.84
CA PHE A 156 11.18 -47.84 -0.87
C PHE A 156 9.94 -47.24 -1.54
N VAL A 157 9.30 -46.30 -0.85
CA VAL A 157 8.18 -45.51 -1.41
C VAL A 157 8.61 -44.03 -1.41
N PRO A 158 8.71 -43.37 -2.57
CA PRO A 158 9.06 -41.95 -2.63
C PRO A 158 7.88 -41.08 -2.13
N VAL A 159 8.10 -40.30 -1.08
CA VAL A 159 7.23 -39.22 -0.61
C VAL A 159 7.59 -37.94 -1.36
N ILE A 160 6.59 -37.18 -1.79
CA ILE A 160 6.75 -35.99 -2.63
C ILE A 160 6.81 -34.78 -1.72
N GLY A 161 7.87 -33.99 -1.85
CA GLY A 161 8.04 -32.79 -1.05
C GLY A 161 7.39 -31.55 -1.66
N ASN A 162 6.80 -30.69 -0.82
CA ASN A 162 6.16 -29.43 -1.21
C ASN A 162 6.34 -28.36 -0.12
N THR A 163 5.73 -27.16 -0.27
CA THR A 163 5.91 -26.02 0.68
C THR A 163 4.58 -25.52 1.26
N GLU A 164 3.53 -26.33 1.15
CA GLU A 164 2.18 -26.01 1.62
C GLU A 164 2.01 -26.58 3.03
N ASP A 165 1.76 -25.71 4.02
CA ASP A 165 1.44 -26.12 5.40
C ASP A 165 0.21 -27.04 5.43
N GLU A 166 0.43 -28.30 5.76
CA GLU A 166 -0.60 -29.30 5.97
C GLU A 166 -0.71 -29.64 7.47
N PRO A 167 -1.69 -29.07 8.21
CA PRO A 167 -1.71 -29.08 9.68
C PRO A 167 -1.94 -30.47 10.32
N SER A 168 -2.01 -31.54 9.52
CA SER A 168 -2.14 -32.92 9.98
C SER A 168 -1.30 -33.84 9.11
N SER A 169 -0.54 -34.73 9.75
CA SER A 169 0.19 -35.80 9.08
C SER A 169 -0.73 -36.63 8.18
N ARG A 170 -0.22 -37.00 7.00
CA ARG A 170 -0.94 -37.84 6.03
C ARG A 170 -0.42 -39.26 6.02
N GLU A 171 -1.25 -40.22 5.64
CA GLU A 171 -0.95 -41.64 5.74
C GLU A 171 -1.27 -42.38 4.45
N PHE A 172 -0.43 -43.34 4.09
CA PHE A 172 -0.69 -44.34 3.04
C PHE A 172 -0.35 -45.75 3.57
N LEU A 173 -0.86 -46.79 2.90
CA LEU A 173 -0.53 -48.18 3.21
C LEU A 173 0.51 -48.73 2.24
N LEU A 174 1.43 -49.54 2.76
CA LEU A 174 2.17 -50.55 2.01
C LEU A 174 1.50 -51.89 2.24
N ASN A 175 0.74 -52.39 1.27
CA ASN A 175 0.21 -53.75 1.30
C ASN A 175 1.25 -54.72 0.79
N PHE A 176 1.44 -55.85 1.46
CA PHE A 176 2.32 -56.91 1.00
C PHE A 176 1.63 -58.28 1.01
N ALA A 177 2.10 -59.18 0.18
CA ALA A 177 1.53 -60.52 0.03
C ALA A 177 2.68 -61.53 -0.15
N PRO A 178 3.08 -62.22 0.94
CA PRO A 178 4.09 -63.28 0.87
C PRO A 178 3.51 -64.55 0.24
N ASP A 179 4.38 -65.45 -0.24
CA ASP A 179 3.99 -66.82 -0.55
C ASP A 179 3.60 -67.57 0.74
N THR A 180 2.30 -67.80 0.91
CA THR A 180 1.73 -68.43 2.12
C THR A 180 2.10 -69.92 2.26
N SER A 181 2.74 -70.53 1.27
CA SER A 181 3.31 -71.87 1.40
C SER A 181 4.63 -71.90 2.16
N GLN A 182 5.28 -70.74 2.35
CA GLN A 182 6.58 -70.58 3.03
C GLN A 182 6.52 -69.65 4.25
N VAL A 183 5.44 -68.85 4.37
CA VAL A 183 5.22 -67.86 5.42
C VAL A 183 3.80 -67.99 5.97
N PHE A 184 3.68 -68.16 7.28
CA PHE A 184 2.44 -68.30 8.02
C PHE A 184 2.23 -67.03 8.86
N SER A 185 1.07 -66.37 8.75
CA SER A 185 0.77 -65.22 9.61
C SER A 185 -0.74 -65.02 9.79
N GLY A 186 -1.11 -64.55 10.98
CA GLY A 186 -2.45 -64.18 11.39
C GLY A 186 -2.83 -62.76 10.98
N THR A 187 -3.29 -62.60 9.73
CA THR A 187 -4.00 -61.41 9.18
C THR A 187 -3.20 -60.11 8.94
N GLY A 188 -3.69 -59.28 8.00
CA GLY A 188 -3.34 -57.86 7.88
C GLY A 188 -1.92 -57.52 7.41
N PHE A 189 -1.43 -58.10 6.31
CA PHE A 189 -0.13 -57.77 5.72
C PHE A 189 -0.05 -56.34 5.14
N SER A 190 -0.02 -55.36 6.02
CA SER A 190 0.15 -53.96 5.68
C SER A 190 0.99 -53.25 6.73
N ALA A 191 1.75 -52.26 6.30
CA ALA A 191 2.36 -51.26 7.17
C ALA A 191 1.88 -49.87 6.72
N THR A 192 1.82 -48.93 7.65
CA THR A 192 1.43 -47.54 7.40
C THR A 192 2.68 -46.69 7.21
N GLY A 193 2.68 -45.85 6.17
CA GLY A 193 3.63 -44.77 6.00
C GLY A 193 2.98 -43.45 6.37
N THR A 194 3.49 -42.79 7.39
CA THR A 194 3.07 -41.46 7.84
C THR A 194 4.01 -40.40 7.28
N ILE A 195 3.46 -39.48 6.50
CA ILE A 195 4.12 -38.29 5.98
C ILE A 195 3.92 -37.18 7.01
N LEU A 196 5.03 -36.67 7.53
CA LEU A 196 5.06 -35.59 8.51
C LEU A 196 5.31 -34.29 7.76
N ASP A 197 4.28 -33.44 7.74
CA ASP A 197 4.39 -32.04 7.31
C ASP A 197 5.49 -31.35 8.14
N ASP A 198 6.45 -30.77 7.43
CA ASP A 198 7.57 -30.01 7.98
C ASP A 198 7.59 -28.54 7.53
N ASP A 199 6.50 -28.09 6.91
CA ASP A 199 6.27 -26.72 6.50
C ASP A 199 5.76 -25.83 7.63
N VAL A 200 5.84 -24.52 7.42
CA VAL A 200 5.42 -23.51 8.39
C VAL A 200 4.24 -22.71 7.86
N PRO A 201 3.18 -22.44 8.66
CA PRO A 201 2.04 -21.67 8.19
C PRO A 201 2.45 -20.25 7.76
N ASN A 202 2.01 -19.83 6.57
CA ASN A 202 2.22 -18.46 6.10
C ASN A 202 1.53 -17.43 7.01
N ALA A 203 2.27 -16.41 7.44
CA ALA A 203 1.74 -15.28 8.21
C ALA A 203 1.40 -14.11 7.26
N SER A 204 0.16 -13.61 7.31
CA SER A 204 -0.22 -12.47 6.46
C SER A 204 0.49 -11.16 6.87
N PRO A 205 0.84 -10.29 5.91
CA PRO A 205 1.34 -8.95 6.18
C PRO A 205 0.39 -8.14 7.08
N THR A 206 0.99 -7.26 7.88
CA THR A 206 0.31 -6.26 8.68
C THR A 206 0.81 -4.86 8.32
N GLY A 207 0.07 -3.83 8.73
CA GLY A 207 0.39 -2.44 8.39
C GLY A 207 -0.15 -1.98 7.05
N SER A 208 0.46 -0.95 6.47
CA SER A 208 0.00 -0.32 5.23
C SER A 208 1.18 0.09 4.33
N VAL A 209 0.84 0.34 3.06
CA VAL A 209 1.69 1.05 2.12
C VAL A 209 1.00 2.36 1.82
N GLU A 210 1.73 3.47 1.92
CA GLU A 210 1.22 4.80 1.62
C GLU A 210 1.99 5.45 0.48
N ILE A 211 1.33 6.37 -0.22
CA ILE A 211 1.94 7.20 -1.26
C ILE A 211 2.11 8.60 -0.68
N VAL A 212 3.34 9.10 -0.72
CA VAL A 212 3.70 10.46 -0.28
C VAL A 212 3.99 11.34 -1.49
N GLY A 213 3.36 12.50 -1.56
CA GLY A 213 3.48 13.49 -2.63
C GLY A 213 2.13 13.92 -3.16
N ASP A 214 2.11 15.02 -3.92
CA ASP A 214 0.90 15.52 -4.56
C ASP A 214 0.68 14.85 -5.92
N ALA A 215 -0.56 14.41 -6.18
CA ALA A 215 -0.93 13.78 -7.43
C ALA A 215 -1.10 14.84 -8.53
N ILE A 216 0.01 15.41 -9.01
CA ILE A 216 0.06 16.46 -10.02
C ILE A 216 1.04 16.04 -11.13
N GLU A 217 0.70 16.25 -12.39
CA GLU A 217 1.60 15.99 -13.52
C GLU A 217 2.95 16.70 -13.32
N GLY A 218 4.04 15.93 -13.41
CA GLY A 218 5.42 16.37 -13.21
C GLY A 218 5.93 16.23 -11.77
N GLU A 219 5.05 16.03 -10.78
CA GLU A 219 5.44 15.81 -9.39
C GLU A 219 5.85 14.35 -9.13
N THR A 220 6.73 14.17 -8.14
CA THR A 220 7.22 12.85 -7.74
C THR A 220 6.45 12.30 -6.55
N LEU A 221 5.82 11.14 -6.74
CA LEU A 221 5.21 10.33 -5.69
C LEU A 221 6.23 9.31 -5.17
N THR A 222 6.26 9.07 -3.86
CA THR A 222 7.20 8.17 -3.19
C THR A 222 6.47 7.15 -2.32
N ALA A 223 6.96 5.91 -2.31
CA ALA A 223 6.48 4.86 -1.43
C ALA A 223 6.87 5.11 0.03
N ASP A 224 5.91 5.05 0.93
CA ASP A 224 6.15 4.88 2.37
C ASP A 224 5.71 3.47 2.80
N THR A 225 6.68 2.67 3.22
CA THR A 225 6.48 1.30 3.71
C THR A 225 6.91 1.17 5.17
N SER A 226 6.97 2.28 5.92
CA SER A 226 7.48 2.30 7.30
C SER A 226 6.60 1.58 8.31
N THR A 227 5.31 1.42 8.00
CA THR A 227 4.35 0.68 8.82
C THR A 227 4.14 -0.76 8.37
N LEU A 228 4.62 -1.13 7.18
CA LEU A 228 4.53 -2.48 6.66
C LEU A 228 5.37 -3.40 7.54
N GLU A 229 4.75 -4.45 8.05
CA GLU A 229 5.38 -5.42 8.95
C GLU A 229 4.87 -6.83 8.63
N ASP A 230 5.74 -7.80 8.87
CA ASP A 230 5.42 -9.22 8.75
C ASP A 230 6.03 -9.94 9.94
N ALA A 231 5.31 -10.89 10.54
CA ALA A 231 5.78 -11.65 11.69
C ALA A 231 7.07 -12.41 11.39
N ASN A 232 7.23 -12.84 10.15
CA ASN A 232 8.37 -13.64 9.68
C ASN A 232 9.45 -12.76 9.04
N GLY A 233 9.24 -11.44 9.05
CA GLY A 233 10.14 -10.42 8.53
C GLY A 233 9.92 -10.14 7.05
N LEU A 234 10.23 -8.90 6.67
CA LEU A 234 10.17 -8.47 5.28
C LEU A 234 11.46 -8.84 4.55
N GLY A 235 11.34 -9.51 3.40
CA GLY A 235 12.45 -9.64 2.46
C GLY A 235 12.69 -8.36 1.65
N THR A 236 13.29 -8.53 0.48
CA THR A 236 13.54 -7.39 -0.42
C THR A 236 12.23 -6.90 -1.03
N LEU A 237 11.89 -5.64 -0.79
CA LEU A 237 10.70 -5.01 -1.35
C LEU A 237 10.87 -4.75 -2.85
N SER A 238 9.81 -5.04 -3.61
CA SER A 238 9.66 -4.72 -5.02
C SER A 238 8.40 -3.88 -5.21
N PHE A 239 8.42 -2.98 -6.19
CA PHE A 239 7.37 -1.98 -6.39
C PHE A 239 6.74 -2.13 -7.78
N GLN A 240 5.45 -1.82 -7.87
CA GLN A 240 4.74 -1.68 -9.13
C GLN A 240 3.66 -0.60 -8.97
N TRP A 241 3.79 0.49 -9.72
CA TRP A 241 2.75 1.54 -9.77
C TRP A 241 1.61 1.12 -10.70
N LEU A 242 0.39 1.49 -10.33
CA LEU A 242 -0.84 1.19 -11.05
C LEU A 242 -1.58 2.49 -11.37
N ARG A 243 -2.20 2.54 -12.55
CA ARG A 243 -3.15 3.57 -12.98
C ARG A 243 -4.51 2.90 -13.11
N ASP A 244 -5.49 3.36 -12.32
CA ASP A 244 -6.83 2.74 -12.22
C ASP A 244 -6.75 1.20 -12.14
N ASP A 245 -6.06 0.70 -11.11
CA ASP A 245 -5.80 -0.73 -10.84
C ASP A 245 -5.01 -1.49 -11.92
N THR A 246 -4.53 -0.81 -12.97
CA THR A 246 -3.77 -1.42 -14.06
C THR A 246 -2.28 -1.12 -13.95
N PRO A 247 -1.38 -2.12 -13.96
CA PRO A 247 0.06 -1.89 -13.87
C PRO A 247 0.60 -0.96 -14.97
N ILE A 248 1.35 0.07 -14.56
CA ILE A 248 2.06 0.96 -15.47
C ILE A 248 3.38 0.29 -15.87
N SER A 249 3.55 0.03 -17.17
CA SER A 249 4.71 -0.71 -17.67
C SER A 249 6.03 -0.01 -17.31
N GLY A 250 6.91 -0.71 -16.61
CA GLY A 250 8.24 -0.22 -16.21
C GLY A 250 8.27 0.62 -14.94
N ALA A 251 7.12 1.01 -14.39
CA ALA A 251 7.03 1.81 -13.16
C ALA A 251 7.25 0.92 -11.92
N THR A 252 8.50 0.51 -11.70
CA THR A 252 8.91 -0.49 -10.70
C THR A 252 9.87 0.06 -9.64
N SER A 253 10.04 1.38 -9.60
CA SER A 253 10.85 2.07 -8.60
C SER A 253 10.03 2.45 -7.37
N SER A 254 10.69 2.69 -6.25
CA SER A 254 10.06 3.19 -5.01
C SER A 254 9.51 4.62 -5.14
N SER A 255 9.73 5.27 -6.28
CA SER A 255 9.16 6.57 -6.64
C SER A 255 8.67 6.55 -8.08
N TYR A 256 7.71 7.41 -8.39
CA TYR A 256 7.13 7.60 -9.71
C TYR A 256 6.83 9.07 -9.96
N GLU A 257 7.33 9.60 -11.06
CA GLU A 257 6.97 10.94 -11.53
C GLU A 257 5.66 10.84 -12.32
N ALA A 258 4.63 11.54 -11.86
CA ALA A 258 3.33 11.53 -12.52
C ALA A 258 3.44 12.17 -13.91
N THR A 259 2.81 11.55 -14.91
CA THR A 259 2.91 11.94 -16.31
C THR A 259 1.58 12.48 -16.84
N THR A 260 1.59 13.09 -18.02
CA THR A 260 0.38 13.52 -18.72
C THR A 260 -0.65 12.39 -18.90
N ALA A 261 -0.18 11.13 -19.03
CA ALA A 261 -1.07 9.98 -19.19
C ALA A 261 -1.80 9.58 -17.90
N ASP A 262 -1.33 10.10 -16.76
CA ASP A 262 -1.93 9.86 -15.44
C ASP A 262 -3.05 10.86 -15.14
N VAL A 263 -3.03 12.06 -15.76
CA VAL A 263 -4.01 13.14 -15.51
C VAL A 263 -5.45 12.64 -15.62
N GLY A 264 -6.24 12.88 -14.57
CA GLY A 264 -7.63 12.45 -14.43
C GLY A 264 -7.83 11.00 -13.98
N ASN A 265 -6.76 10.22 -13.81
CA ASN A 265 -6.79 8.84 -13.31
C ASN A 265 -6.22 8.79 -11.88
N THR A 266 -6.54 7.74 -11.15
CA THR A 266 -5.98 7.50 -9.81
C THR A 266 -4.71 6.66 -9.90
N LEU A 267 -3.78 6.88 -8.97
CA LEU A 267 -2.56 6.09 -8.84
C LEU A 267 -2.58 5.24 -7.56
N GLN A 268 -2.04 4.03 -7.65
CA GLN A 268 -1.81 3.14 -6.52
C GLN A 268 -0.40 2.55 -6.60
N LEU A 269 0.08 2.03 -5.48
CA LEU A 269 1.35 1.34 -5.39
C LEU A 269 1.14 -0.06 -4.82
N ARG A 270 1.55 -1.08 -5.57
CA ARG A 270 1.69 -2.44 -5.05
C ARG A 270 3.13 -2.70 -4.65
N VAL A 271 3.31 -3.13 -3.41
CA VAL A 271 4.59 -3.58 -2.86
C VAL A 271 4.53 -5.09 -2.70
N SER A 272 5.54 -5.79 -3.19
CA SER A 272 5.64 -7.24 -3.09
C SER A 272 7.00 -7.65 -2.50
N TYR A 273 7.03 -8.72 -1.71
CA TYR A 273 8.24 -9.26 -1.10
C TYR A 273 8.13 -10.77 -0.90
N THR A 274 9.25 -11.42 -0.59
CA THR A 274 9.28 -12.79 -0.07
C THR A 274 9.68 -12.71 1.40
N ASP A 275 8.91 -13.32 2.29
CA ASP A 275 9.20 -13.27 3.74
C ASP A 275 10.39 -14.15 4.14
N GLY A 276 10.64 -14.28 5.45
CA GLY A 276 11.70 -15.13 5.99
C GLY A 276 11.52 -16.63 5.73
N ASP A 277 10.29 -17.07 5.50
CA ASP A 277 9.90 -18.48 5.33
C ASP A 277 9.68 -18.86 3.85
N GLY A 278 9.79 -17.90 2.93
CA GLY A 278 9.75 -18.13 1.48
C GLY A 278 8.41 -17.84 0.81
N TYR A 279 7.42 -17.35 1.57
CA TYR A 279 6.11 -16.99 1.04
C TYR A 279 6.14 -15.65 0.30
N SER A 280 5.48 -15.60 -0.84
CA SER A 280 5.37 -14.38 -1.65
C SER A 280 4.16 -13.55 -1.23
N GLU A 281 4.43 -12.35 -0.75
CA GLU A 281 3.43 -11.45 -0.20
C GLU A 281 3.26 -10.17 -1.01
N SER A 282 2.10 -9.54 -0.90
CA SER A 282 1.87 -8.23 -1.48
C SER A 282 0.84 -7.39 -0.75
N VAL A 283 1.11 -6.09 -0.65
CA VAL A 283 0.20 -5.08 -0.12
C VAL A 283 0.06 -3.97 -1.15
N THR A 284 -1.17 -3.52 -1.39
CA THR A 284 -1.46 -2.39 -2.30
C THR A 284 -1.94 -1.20 -1.47
N SER A 285 -1.41 -0.02 -1.76
CA SER A 285 -1.83 1.23 -1.11
C SER A 285 -3.28 1.57 -1.42
N GLU A 286 -3.85 2.49 -0.65
CA GLU A 286 -5.04 3.23 -1.09
C GLU A 286 -4.72 4.03 -2.38
N ALA A 287 -5.76 4.36 -3.14
CA ALA A 287 -5.63 5.17 -4.34
C ALA A 287 -5.42 6.66 -4.00
N THR A 288 -4.61 7.35 -4.78
CA THR A 288 -4.55 8.82 -4.75
C THR A 288 -5.87 9.42 -5.22
N GLU A 289 -6.09 10.70 -4.93
CA GLU A 289 -7.01 11.51 -5.72
C GLU A 289 -6.58 11.50 -7.22
N PRO A 290 -7.51 11.77 -8.16
CA PRO A 290 -7.16 11.82 -9.57
C PRO A 290 -6.04 12.82 -9.85
N VAL A 291 -5.06 12.43 -10.65
CA VAL A 291 -3.90 13.28 -10.95
C VAL A 291 -4.34 14.57 -11.64
N ALA A 292 -3.95 15.72 -11.10
CA ALA A 292 -4.20 17.02 -11.70
C ALA A 292 -3.16 17.34 -12.79
N GLY A 293 -3.51 18.25 -13.72
CA GLY A 293 -2.53 18.83 -14.64
C GLY A 293 -1.53 19.73 -13.90
N PRO A 294 -0.45 20.18 -14.57
CA PRO A 294 0.56 21.02 -13.93
C PRO A 294 -0.05 22.37 -13.54
N ASP A 295 0.40 22.96 -12.44
CA ASP A 295 0.08 24.34 -12.09
C ASP A 295 0.72 25.29 -13.12
N VAL A 296 -0.12 26.04 -13.84
CA VAL A 296 0.34 27.02 -14.84
C VAL A 296 0.26 28.41 -14.24
N ASP A 297 1.41 29.07 -14.06
CA ASP A 297 1.46 30.48 -13.70
C ASP A 297 1.11 31.38 -14.90
N ILE A 298 0.21 32.33 -14.65
CA ILE A 298 -0.25 33.35 -15.57
C ILE A 298 0.14 34.74 -15.05
N THR A 299 0.68 35.58 -15.93
CA THR A 299 0.91 36.99 -15.65
C THR A 299 -0.35 37.81 -15.90
N LEU A 300 -0.83 38.52 -14.87
CA LEU A 300 -1.81 39.60 -14.98
C LEU A 300 -1.05 40.92 -15.01
N SER A 301 -0.96 41.56 -16.17
CA SER A 301 -0.32 42.86 -16.32
C SER A 301 -1.35 43.97 -16.49
N GLY A 302 -0.89 45.21 -16.40
CA GLY A 302 -1.73 46.33 -16.79
C GLY A 302 -1.04 47.67 -16.75
N ARG A 303 -1.82 48.72 -17.01
CA ARG A 303 -1.39 50.11 -16.89
C ARG A 303 -2.40 50.97 -16.14
N VAL A 304 -1.88 51.94 -15.41
CA VAL A 304 -2.66 53.03 -14.81
C VAL A 304 -2.28 54.35 -15.48
N SER A 305 -3.28 55.06 -15.98
CA SER A 305 -3.13 56.38 -16.58
C SER A 305 -4.16 57.36 -16.04
N ASP A 306 -3.88 58.66 -16.13
CA ASP A 306 -4.89 59.68 -15.87
C ASP A 306 -5.86 59.84 -17.05
N LEU A 307 -6.79 60.78 -16.92
CA LEU A 307 -7.78 61.11 -17.94
C LEU A 307 -7.20 61.67 -19.25
N GLN A 308 -5.96 62.18 -19.23
CA GLN A 308 -5.25 62.64 -20.43
C GLN A 308 -4.54 61.47 -21.13
N GLY A 309 -4.53 60.29 -20.51
CA GLY A 309 -3.80 59.11 -20.95
C GLY A 309 -2.32 59.15 -20.57
N ASP A 310 -1.92 60.07 -19.69
CA ASP A 310 -0.56 60.12 -19.18
C ASP A 310 -0.38 59.07 -18.08
N ALA A 311 0.78 58.40 -18.09
CA ALA A 311 1.09 57.31 -17.18
C ALA A 311 1.19 57.79 -15.72
N MET A 312 0.56 57.06 -14.80
CA MET A 312 0.58 57.38 -13.37
C MET A 312 1.60 56.51 -12.63
N ASP A 313 2.70 57.12 -12.18
CA ASP A 313 3.72 56.49 -11.33
C ASP A 313 3.25 56.40 -9.87
N GLY A 314 3.70 55.38 -9.14
CA GLY A 314 3.50 55.27 -7.70
C GLY A 314 2.08 54.92 -7.24
N VAL A 315 1.18 54.48 -8.13
CA VAL A 315 -0.16 54.01 -7.76
C VAL A 315 -0.01 52.66 -7.07
N THR A 316 -0.62 52.47 -5.90
CA THR A 316 -0.65 51.18 -5.20
C THR A 316 -1.83 50.35 -5.69
N LEU A 317 -1.53 49.20 -6.26
CA LEU A 317 -2.48 48.21 -6.78
C LEU A 317 -2.66 47.12 -5.73
N SER A 318 -3.89 46.87 -5.30
CA SER A 318 -4.26 45.83 -4.34
C SER A 318 -5.11 44.77 -5.03
N LEU A 319 -4.59 43.56 -5.10
CA LEU A 319 -5.24 42.42 -5.74
C LEU A 319 -5.84 41.50 -4.68
N GLN A 320 -7.16 41.32 -4.74
CA GLN A 320 -7.92 40.35 -3.96
C GLN A 320 -8.27 39.17 -4.88
N ALA A 321 -7.39 38.16 -4.90
CA ALA A 321 -7.56 36.96 -5.70
C ALA A 321 -8.34 35.88 -4.93
N GLU A 322 -9.27 35.20 -5.59
CA GLU A 322 -10.11 34.18 -4.93
C GLU A 322 -9.27 33.05 -4.35
N GLY A 323 -9.42 32.78 -3.04
CA GLY A 323 -8.71 31.69 -2.37
C GLY A 323 -7.22 31.93 -2.10
N LEU A 324 -6.70 33.11 -2.44
CA LEU A 324 -5.30 33.50 -2.22
C LEU A 324 -5.18 34.66 -1.22
N PRO A 325 -4.03 34.84 -0.56
CA PRO A 325 -3.75 36.06 0.22
C PRO A 325 -3.72 37.30 -0.67
N ASP A 326 -4.19 38.44 -0.13
CA ASP A 326 -4.12 39.73 -0.82
C ASP A 326 -2.69 40.07 -1.23
N GLN A 327 -2.53 40.53 -2.47
CA GLN A 327 -1.25 40.95 -3.03
C GLN A 327 -1.25 42.45 -3.33
N THR A 328 -0.08 43.07 -3.29
CA THR A 328 0.06 44.49 -3.64
C THR A 328 1.23 44.72 -4.58
N ALA A 329 1.03 45.58 -5.58
CA ALA A 329 2.07 46.07 -6.49
C ALA A 329 2.04 47.61 -6.53
N THR A 330 3.07 48.22 -7.09
CA THR A 330 3.11 49.66 -7.33
C THR A 330 3.40 49.91 -8.80
N SER A 331 2.64 50.80 -9.43
CA SER A 331 2.88 51.16 -10.83
C SER A 331 4.23 51.86 -11.00
N ASP A 332 4.90 51.58 -12.12
CA ASP A 332 6.16 52.23 -12.47
C ASP A 332 5.96 53.57 -13.20
N ALA A 333 7.06 54.22 -13.61
CA ALA A 333 7.04 55.50 -14.32
C ALA A 333 6.35 55.45 -15.71
N SER A 334 6.04 54.26 -16.22
CA SER A 334 5.23 54.03 -17.43
C SER A 334 3.78 53.63 -17.12
N GLY A 335 3.40 53.70 -15.84
CA GLY A 335 2.12 53.31 -15.30
C GLY A 335 1.94 51.80 -15.20
N ALA A 336 2.96 50.99 -15.52
CA ALA A 336 2.82 49.55 -15.65
C ALA A 336 2.86 48.83 -14.29
N PHE A 337 2.09 47.75 -14.19
CA PHE A 337 2.11 46.83 -13.05
C PHE A 337 1.95 45.38 -13.53
N ASP A 338 2.34 44.41 -12.70
CA ASP A 338 2.11 42.99 -12.94
C ASP A 338 1.94 42.19 -11.64
N PHE A 339 1.18 41.09 -11.75
CA PHE A 339 1.00 40.05 -10.75
C PHE A 339 1.21 38.67 -11.39
N THR A 340 1.63 37.68 -10.60
CA THR A 340 1.71 36.27 -11.03
C THR A 340 0.67 35.46 -10.26
N LEU A 341 -0.18 34.73 -10.98
CA LEU A 341 -1.33 34.00 -10.44
C LEU A 341 -1.44 32.63 -11.11
N ALA A 342 -2.00 31.64 -10.42
CA ALA A 342 -2.31 30.36 -11.05
C ALA A 342 -3.43 30.51 -12.10
N GLU A 343 -3.38 29.69 -13.15
CA GLU A 343 -4.47 29.57 -14.12
C GLU A 343 -5.80 29.25 -13.43
N GLY A 344 -6.88 29.85 -13.91
CA GLY A 344 -8.22 29.75 -13.32
C GLY A 344 -8.49 30.71 -12.16
N THR A 345 -7.49 31.50 -11.72
CA THR A 345 -7.69 32.50 -10.66
C THR A 345 -8.50 33.69 -11.19
N GLY A 346 -9.63 34.01 -10.55
CA GLY A 346 -10.37 35.27 -10.74
C GLY A 346 -10.17 36.21 -9.54
N GLY A 347 -10.67 37.43 -9.64
CA GLY A 347 -10.61 38.35 -8.51
C GLY A 347 -10.95 39.80 -8.82
N ARG A 348 -10.54 40.67 -7.89
CA ARG A 348 -10.77 42.11 -7.96
C ARG A 348 -9.47 42.87 -7.74
N LEU A 349 -9.23 43.86 -8.61
CA LEU A 349 -8.10 44.76 -8.55
C LEU A 349 -8.58 46.15 -8.13
N GLU A 350 -8.00 46.68 -7.06
CA GLU A 350 -8.25 48.03 -6.58
C GLU A 350 -6.97 48.86 -6.67
N ALA A 351 -7.12 50.17 -6.84
CA ALA A 351 -5.99 51.07 -6.93
C ALA A 351 -6.17 52.25 -5.98
N THR A 352 -5.08 52.66 -5.34
CA THR A 352 -5.06 53.82 -4.45
C THR A 352 -3.80 54.63 -4.69
N ARG A 353 -3.91 55.96 -4.64
CA ARG A 353 -2.77 56.86 -4.67
C ARG A 353 -2.97 57.94 -3.62
N PRO A 354 -2.03 58.13 -2.67
CA PRO A 354 -2.10 59.24 -1.75
C PRO A 354 -1.92 60.55 -2.53
N LEU A 355 -2.63 61.60 -2.13
CA LEU A 355 -2.41 62.92 -2.69
C LEU A 355 -1.07 63.48 -2.25
N GLU A 356 -0.40 64.18 -3.16
CA GLU A 356 0.83 64.92 -2.88
C GLU A 356 0.58 66.44 -3.05
N PRO A 357 0.19 67.16 -1.97
CA PRO A 357 -0.25 68.56 -2.05
C PRO A 357 0.81 69.55 -2.55
N ALA A 358 2.08 69.15 -2.56
CA ALA A 358 3.21 69.98 -2.99
C ALA A 358 3.41 69.98 -4.51
N THR A 359 2.89 68.97 -5.21
CA THR A 359 3.12 68.69 -6.64
C THR A 359 1.81 68.70 -7.44
N GLU A 360 0.68 68.30 -6.84
CA GLU A 360 -0.65 68.25 -7.47
C GLU A 360 -1.45 69.55 -7.23
N ARG A 361 -0.95 70.69 -7.74
CA ARG A 361 -1.63 72.00 -7.66
C ARG A 361 -2.78 72.14 -8.67
N GLU A 362 -3.64 71.13 -8.75
CA GLU A 362 -4.62 71.01 -9.82
C GLU A 362 -6.04 71.40 -9.41
N ILE A 363 -6.28 71.68 -8.13
CA ILE A 363 -7.61 72.09 -7.64
C ILE A 363 -7.60 73.59 -7.33
N THR A 364 -8.47 74.32 -8.01
CA THR A 364 -8.53 75.77 -8.05
C THR A 364 -9.92 76.29 -7.68
N THR A 365 -10.02 77.62 -7.52
CA THR A 365 -11.32 78.27 -7.31
C THR A 365 -12.22 78.22 -8.56
N ASP A 366 -11.64 77.98 -9.74
CA ASP A 366 -12.39 77.85 -10.98
C ASP A 366 -13.08 76.48 -11.06
N ASP A 367 -12.47 75.41 -10.54
CA ASP A 367 -13.10 74.09 -10.38
C ASP A 367 -14.36 74.17 -9.52
N ALA A 368 -14.28 74.85 -8.38
CA ALA A 368 -15.43 75.09 -7.51
C ALA A 368 -16.56 75.87 -8.23
N LEU A 369 -16.20 76.81 -9.09
CA LEU A 369 -17.17 77.58 -9.88
C LEU A 369 -17.84 76.70 -10.94
N ASP A 370 -17.10 75.78 -11.56
CA ASP A 370 -17.61 74.84 -12.55
C ASP A 370 -18.53 73.78 -11.93
N VAL A 371 -18.20 73.28 -10.74
CA VAL A 371 -19.11 72.43 -9.96
C VAL A 371 -20.40 73.17 -9.60
N LEU A 372 -20.31 74.46 -9.22
CA LEU A 372 -21.50 75.26 -8.94
C LEU A 372 -22.37 75.47 -10.18
N ARG A 373 -21.77 75.59 -11.38
CA ARG A 373 -22.51 75.63 -12.66
C ARG A 373 -23.24 74.32 -12.90
N LEU A 374 -22.56 73.18 -12.71
CA LEU A 374 -23.15 71.86 -12.87
C LEU A 374 -24.32 71.62 -11.91
N ALA A 375 -24.20 72.03 -10.65
CA ALA A 375 -25.24 71.91 -9.63
C ALA A 375 -26.55 72.66 -10.00
N VAL A 376 -26.48 73.64 -10.90
CA VAL A 376 -27.65 74.38 -11.44
C VAL A 376 -27.93 74.09 -12.90
N ASN A 377 -27.40 72.97 -13.42
CA ASN A 377 -27.61 72.47 -14.77
C ASN A 377 -27.15 73.47 -15.86
N LEU A 378 -26.04 74.15 -15.60
CA LEU A 378 -25.31 74.97 -16.58
C LEU A 378 -24.01 74.28 -16.96
N ASP A 379 -23.59 74.45 -18.21
CA ASP A 379 -22.29 73.98 -18.68
C ASP A 379 -21.15 74.66 -17.91
N PRO A 380 -20.10 73.91 -17.51
CA PRO A 380 -18.82 74.45 -17.05
C PRO A 380 -18.19 75.47 -18.00
N GLY A 381 -17.19 76.20 -17.51
CA GLY A 381 -16.46 77.22 -18.26
C GLY A 381 -15.73 76.69 -19.51
N PHE A 382 -15.41 75.40 -19.51
CA PHE A 382 -14.75 74.68 -20.61
C PHE A 382 -15.72 74.05 -21.63
N GLY A 383 -17.03 74.10 -21.39
CA GLY A 383 -18.05 73.54 -22.28
C GLY A 383 -18.90 72.46 -21.61
N PRO A 384 -19.63 71.64 -22.39
CA PRO A 384 -20.49 70.58 -21.86
C PRO A 384 -19.67 69.58 -21.04
N ALA A 385 -20.13 69.27 -19.84
CA ALA A 385 -19.49 68.29 -18.97
C ALA A 385 -19.59 66.87 -19.54
N THR A 386 -18.51 66.10 -19.37
CA THR A 386 -18.46 64.67 -19.62
C THR A 386 -18.85 63.90 -18.35
N PRO A 387 -19.16 62.60 -18.42
CA PRO A 387 -19.42 61.78 -17.24
C PRO A 387 -18.27 61.81 -16.21
N GLN A 388 -17.02 61.91 -16.67
CA GLN A 388 -15.83 62.05 -15.84
C GLN A 388 -15.86 63.35 -15.02
N ASN A 389 -16.36 64.45 -15.61
CA ASN A 389 -16.56 65.70 -14.88
C ASN A 389 -17.57 65.56 -13.74
N TYR A 390 -18.62 64.76 -13.91
CA TYR A 390 -19.59 64.53 -12.85
C TYR A 390 -18.96 63.75 -11.68
N ILE A 391 -18.14 62.74 -11.96
CA ILE A 391 -17.36 62.03 -10.92
C ILE A 391 -16.38 62.99 -10.24
N ALA A 392 -15.67 63.82 -11.01
CA ALA A 392 -14.75 64.80 -10.44
C ALA A 392 -15.46 65.86 -9.59
N ALA A 393 -16.71 66.19 -9.90
CA ALA A 393 -17.50 67.18 -9.20
C ALA A 393 -18.10 66.67 -7.87
N ASP A 394 -18.32 65.36 -7.72
CA ASP A 394 -18.92 64.72 -6.54
C ASP A 394 -17.85 64.38 -5.50
N ILE A 395 -17.44 65.39 -4.73
CA ILE A 395 -16.34 65.27 -3.76
C ILE A 395 -16.77 64.59 -2.45
N ASP A 396 -18.05 64.70 -2.08
CA ASP A 396 -18.55 64.02 -0.90
C ASP A 396 -18.97 62.55 -1.16
N GLY A 397 -19.12 62.18 -2.44
CA GLY A 397 -19.43 60.83 -2.88
C GLY A 397 -20.89 60.45 -2.63
N ASP A 398 -21.79 61.43 -2.52
CA ASP A 398 -23.22 61.19 -2.28
C ASP A 398 -24.02 60.87 -3.55
N ALA A 399 -23.32 60.74 -4.69
CA ALA A 399 -23.84 60.47 -6.02
C ALA A 399 -24.61 61.66 -6.63
N ARG A 400 -24.44 62.89 -6.15
CA ARG A 400 -25.04 64.09 -6.74
C ARG A 400 -24.09 65.27 -6.75
N VAL A 401 -24.09 66.01 -7.86
CA VAL A 401 -23.39 67.31 -7.91
C VAL A 401 -24.26 68.40 -7.31
N THR A 402 -23.82 68.95 -6.17
CA THR A 402 -24.54 69.99 -5.44
C THR A 402 -23.68 71.23 -5.18
N ALA A 403 -24.30 72.28 -4.62
CA ALA A 403 -23.55 73.43 -4.11
C ALA A 403 -22.70 73.09 -2.86
N GLY A 404 -22.96 71.93 -2.21
CA GLY A 404 -22.14 71.41 -1.13
C GLY A 404 -20.76 71.00 -1.65
N ASP A 405 -20.73 70.28 -2.76
CA ASP A 405 -19.49 69.86 -3.42
C ASP A 405 -18.63 71.06 -3.85
N ALA A 406 -19.26 72.04 -4.48
CA ALA A 406 -18.59 73.29 -4.86
C ALA A 406 -17.96 74.00 -3.65
N LEU A 407 -18.59 73.93 -2.47
CA LEU A 407 -18.06 74.52 -1.25
C LEU A 407 -16.85 73.74 -0.71
N GLU A 408 -16.88 72.41 -0.74
CA GLU A 408 -15.76 71.55 -0.32
C GLU A 408 -14.54 71.71 -1.24
N ILE A 409 -14.76 71.77 -2.56
CA ILE A 409 -13.70 72.07 -3.53
C ILE A 409 -13.15 73.47 -3.31
N LEU A 410 -14.01 74.47 -3.05
CA LEU A 410 -13.56 75.83 -2.76
C LEU A 410 -12.70 75.88 -1.49
N ARG A 411 -13.10 75.19 -0.41
CA ARG A 411 -12.32 75.08 0.83
C ARG A 411 -10.93 74.53 0.55
N THR A 412 -10.86 73.42 -0.19
CA THR A 412 -9.60 72.81 -0.63
C THR A 412 -8.73 73.80 -1.42
N ALA A 413 -9.29 74.45 -2.44
CA ALA A 413 -8.56 75.37 -3.32
C ALA A 413 -7.93 76.55 -2.57
N ILE A 414 -8.55 77.01 -1.47
CA ILE A 414 -8.04 78.10 -0.63
C ILE A 414 -7.27 77.62 0.62
N GLY A 415 -7.03 76.32 0.74
CA GLY A 415 -6.27 75.71 1.83
C GLY A 415 -6.98 75.71 3.19
N LEU A 416 -8.31 75.62 3.18
CA LEU A 416 -9.12 75.37 4.37
C LEU A 416 -9.48 73.89 4.47
N ASP A 417 -9.56 73.39 5.71
CA ASP A 417 -10.05 72.04 5.97
C ASP A 417 -11.55 71.94 5.61
N GLY A 418 -11.89 70.92 4.84
CA GLY A 418 -13.25 70.51 4.51
C GLY A 418 -13.71 69.31 5.34
N ASP A 419 -14.99 68.97 5.21
CA ASP A 419 -15.54 67.71 5.71
C ASP A 419 -15.15 66.54 4.76
N HIS A 420 -14.90 66.86 3.49
CA HIS A 420 -14.44 65.92 2.46
C HIS A 420 -13.17 66.46 1.79
N ALA A 421 -12.21 65.58 1.56
CA ALA A 421 -10.94 65.91 0.90
C ALA A 421 -10.94 65.36 -0.52
N PRO A 422 -10.22 66.01 -1.45
CA PRO A 422 -9.93 65.42 -2.75
C PRO A 422 -9.33 64.03 -2.60
N ARG A 423 -9.52 63.19 -3.62
CA ARG A 423 -8.92 61.85 -3.68
C ARG A 423 -8.86 61.38 -5.12
N TRP A 424 -7.94 60.47 -5.39
CA TRP A 424 -7.95 59.70 -6.62
C TRP A 424 -9.02 58.61 -6.52
N VAL A 425 -9.85 58.52 -7.56
CA VAL A 425 -10.65 57.32 -7.86
C VAL A 425 -10.05 56.65 -9.08
N PHE A 426 -10.05 55.32 -9.11
CA PHE A 426 -9.54 54.56 -10.23
C PHE A 426 -10.62 53.64 -10.74
N LEU A 427 -10.94 53.76 -12.02
CA LEU A 427 -11.98 52.99 -12.68
C LEU A 427 -11.36 52.14 -13.78
N ASP A 428 -12.08 51.12 -14.21
CA ASP A 428 -11.76 50.39 -15.44
C ASP A 428 -11.70 51.38 -16.63
N ALA A 429 -10.64 51.31 -17.45
CA ALA A 429 -10.56 52.10 -18.67
C ALA A 429 -11.68 51.76 -19.68
N GLU A 430 -12.28 50.56 -19.57
CA GLU A 430 -13.43 50.11 -20.34
C GLU A 430 -14.78 50.47 -19.71
N THR A 431 -14.80 51.33 -18.67
CA THR A 431 -16.03 51.82 -18.04
C THR A 431 -17.03 52.33 -19.08
N ASP A 432 -18.30 51.90 -18.96
CA ASP A 432 -19.41 52.41 -19.77
C ASP A 432 -19.81 53.82 -19.31
N TRP A 433 -19.11 54.82 -19.86
CA TRP A 433 -19.29 56.23 -19.51
C TRP A 433 -20.72 56.75 -19.76
N ASP A 434 -21.47 56.17 -20.70
CA ASP A 434 -22.86 56.59 -20.97
C ASP A 434 -23.81 56.20 -19.82
N SER A 435 -23.40 55.26 -18.97
CA SER A 435 -24.20 54.78 -17.82
C SER A 435 -23.88 55.50 -16.50
N VAL A 436 -22.80 56.29 -16.46
CA VAL A 436 -22.31 56.92 -15.24
C VAL A 436 -23.26 57.99 -14.73
N VAL A 437 -23.85 58.79 -15.63
CA VAL A 437 -24.86 59.79 -15.28
C VAL A 437 -26.24 59.26 -15.62
N GLN A 438 -27.05 59.01 -14.60
CA GLN A 438 -28.37 58.41 -14.73
C GLN A 438 -29.43 59.43 -15.20
N ASP A 439 -30.58 58.93 -15.68
CA ASP A 439 -31.72 59.74 -16.13
C ASP A 439 -32.25 60.72 -15.06
N ASP A 440 -32.04 60.41 -13.77
CA ASP A 440 -32.44 61.26 -12.64
C ASP A 440 -31.34 62.22 -12.16
N GLY A 441 -30.20 62.26 -12.86
CA GLY A 441 -29.04 63.10 -12.57
C GLY A 441 -28.15 62.55 -11.46
N SER A 442 -28.37 61.33 -10.97
CA SER A 442 -27.45 60.66 -10.05
C SER A 442 -26.22 60.10 -10.76
N ILE A 443 -25.12 59.98 -10.02
CA ILE A 443 -23.84 59.46 -10.51
C ILE A 443 -23.65 58.04 -9.98
N ALA A 444 -23.37 57.09 -10.86
CA ALA A 444 -23.10 55.70 -10.49
C ALA A 444 -21.84 55.20 -11.19
N TYR A 445 -20.85 54.75 -10.42
CA TYR A 445 -19.63 54.15 -10.93
C TYR A 445 -19.11 53.09 -9.95
N GLU A 446 -18.25 52.22 -10.45
CA GLU A 446 -17.54 51.24 -9.65
C GLU A 446 -16.04 51.56 -9.72
N GLU A 447 -15.39 51.69 -8.57
CA GLU A 447 -13.93 51.77 -8.49
C GLU A 447 -13.34 50.36 -8.70
N GLY A 448 -12.13 50.26 -9.21
CA GLY A 448 -11.45 48.97 -9.42
C GLY A 448 -11.86 48.24 -10.70
N ILE A 449 -11.36 47.02 -10.86
CA ILE A 449 -11.66 46.10 -11.97
C ILE A 449 -11.97 44.72 -11.38
N GLU A 450 -13.10 44.13 -11.78
CA GLU A 450 -13.35 42.69 -11.60
C GLU A 450 -12.89 41.93 -12.84
N PHE A 451 -12.16 40.83 -12.65
CA PHE A 451 -11.71 39.98 -13.76
C PHE A 451 -12.08 38.52 -13.53
N ALA A 452 -12.45 37.86 -14.61
CA ALA A 452 -12.82 36.45 -14.62
C ALA A 452 -11.59 35.53 -14.45
N PRO A 453 -11.79 34.26 -14.06
CA PRO A 453 -10.77 33.22 -14.09
C PRO A 453 -9.85 33.29 -15.31
N LEU A 454 -8.55 33.48 -15.06
CA LEU A 454 -7.56 33.63 -16.11
C LEU A 454 -7.37 32.30 -16.87
N SER A 455 -7.22 32.37 -18.20
CA SER A 455 -6.88 31.22 -19.08
C SER A 455 -5.68 31.52 -19.99
N GLY A 456 -5.05 32.67 -19.77
CA GLY A 456 -3.85 33.16 -20.44
C GLY A 456 -3.50 34.53 -19.87
N ALA A 457 -2.39 35.13 -20.36
CA ALA A 457 -1.99 36.47 -19.95
C ALA A 457 -3.10 37.49 -20.27
N VAL A 458 -3.41 38.34 -19.28
CA VAL A 458 -4.42 39.39 -19.38
C VAL A 458 -3.76 40.74 -19.11
N ASP A 459 -4.16 41.75 -19.88
CA ASP A 459 -3.72 43.13 -19.72
C ASP A 459 -4.92 43.97 -19.28
N LEU A 460 -4.83 44.61 -18.13
CA LEU A 460 -5.87 45.48 -17.56
C LEU A 460 -5.47 46.95 -17.69
N ALA A 461 -6.44 47.84 -17.87
CA ALA A 461 -6.18 49.27 -17.93
C ALA A 461 -7.09 49.99 -16.93
N MET A 462 -6.48 50.85 -16.09
CA MET A 462 -7.20 51.68 -15.13
C MET A 462 -7.01 53.16 -15.46
N THR A 463 -8.10 53.92 -15.33
CA THR A 463 -8.10 55.37 -15.48
C THR A 463 -8.30 56.03 -14.13
N GLY A 464 -7.33 56.87 -13.72
CA GLY A 464 -7.39 57.68 -12.52
C GLY A 464 -8.10 59.01 -12.76
N ILE A 465 -9.03 59.37 -11.88
CA ILE A 465 -9.71 60.67 -11.85
C ILE A 465 -9.44 61.32 -10.50
N LEU A 466 -8.94 62.56 -10.53
CA LEU A 466 -8.77 63.36 -9.32
C LEU A 466 -10.09 64.05 -8.97
N VAL A 467 -10.77 63.56 -7.94
CA VAL A 467 -12.00 64.17 -7.45
C VAL A 467 -11.70 65.55 -6.88
N GLY A 468 -12.45 66.56 -7.34
CA GLY A 468 -12.28 67.97 -7.04
C GLY A 468 -11.56 68.78 -8.12
N ASN A 469 -10.97 68.12 -9.14
CA ASN A 469 -10.32 68.76 -10.29
C ASN A 469 -11.20 68.61 -11.54
N MET A 470 -11.82 69.71 -11.97
CA MET A 470 -12.73 69.76 -13.10
C MET A 470 -12.02 69.97 -14.44
N GLU A 471 -10.79 70.48 -14.43
CA GLU A 471 -10.02 70.79 -15.63
C GLU A 471 -9.21 69.59 -16.17
N ALA A 472 -9.09 68.50 -15.40
CA ALA A 472 -8.38 67.28 -15.79
C ALA A 472 -9.24 66.29 -16.62
N THR A 473 -10.22 66.74 -17.40
CA THR A 473 -11.12 65.87 -18.20
C THR A 473 -11.14 66.25 -19.68
#